data_AF-A0A4Q3J9L5-F1
#
_entry.id   AF-A0A4Q3J9L5-F1
#
_cell.length_a   1.000
_cell.length_b   1.000
_cell.length_c   1.000
_cell.angle_alpha   90.00
_cell.angle_beta   90.00
_cell.angle_gamma   90.00
#
_symmetry.space_group_name_H-M   'P 1'
#
loop_
_entity.id
_entity.type
_entity.pdbx_description
1 polymer ?
#
loop_
_entity_poly.entity_id
_entity_poly.type
_entity_poly.pdbx_seq_one_letter_code
_entity_poly.pdbx_strand_id
1 'polypeptide(L)'
;VAFIIGKICLGLRTDYLAIATIGISEIVRALLKNMDWLTRGTLTVSPMPWPVDLPQELQTHGVAINDSFVQARLGFLAIVVVIVAIAFFLVQRAYGGPWGRMMRSIRDNHIAAASMGKNVKQRQLEIFVLGSVLMGIGGAILVTFGQIYDPGSYQPINHTFLLWVMIIVGGAGNNWGAVFGALLIYIAWMISDPVAQAIFNTISQWTTDLGWGAIPEIQSRASQMRVLVLGVVITIALRFAPRGLIPEMVRRSP
;
A
#
# COMPACT_ATOMS: atom_id res chain seq x y z
N VAL A 1 -4.04 -5.40 -18.58
CA VAL A 1 -3.98 -3.95 -18.25
C VAL A 1 -2.53 -3.44 -18.15
N ALA A 2 -1.74 -3.93 -17.19
CA ALA A 2 -0.36 -3.45 -16.97
C ALA A 2 0.55 -3.49 -18.19
N PHE A 3 0.52 -4.55 -19.01
CA PHE A 3 1.33 -4.65 -20.22
C PHE A 3 1.05 -3.53 -21.23
N ILE A 4 -0.24 -3.21 -21.44
CA ILE A 4 -0.67 -2.16 -22.37
C ILE A 4 -0.21 -0.80 -21.87
N ILE A 5 -0.49 -0.50 -20.59
CA ILE A 5 -0.08 0.76 -19.96
C ILE A 5 1.45 0.90 -19.99
N GLY A 6 2.19 -0.13 -19.58
CA GLY A 6 3.65 -0.12 -19.58
C GLY A 6 4.24 0.12 -20.97
N LYS A 7 3.66 -0.48 -22.02
CA LYS A 7 4.12 -0.28 -23.40
C LYS A 7 3.95 1.18 -23.87
N ILE A 8 2.90 1.86 -23.40
CA ILE A 8 2.63 3.28 -23.72
C ILE A 8 3.54 4.19 -22.89
N CYS A 9 3.72 3.90 -21.60
CA CYS A 9 4.36 4.81 -20.65
C CYS A 9 5.89 4.74 -20.62
N LEU A 10 6.49 3.56 -20.77
CA LEU A 10 7.94 3.35 -20.55
C LEU A 10 8.86 4.01 -21.59
N GLY A 11 8.30 4.70 -22.58
CA GLY A 11 9.04 5.55 -23.52
C GLY A 11 9.25 7.00 -23.06
N LEU A 12 8.60 7.43 -21.97
CA LEU A 12 8.64 8.79 -21.45
C LEU A 12 9.85 9.02 -20.54
N ARG A 13 10.33 10.27 -20.42
CA ARG A 13 11.33 10.62 -19.38
C ARG A 13 10.70 10.46 -17.99
N THR A 14 11.52 10.23 -16.96
CA THR A 14 11.09 9.90 -15.59
C THR A 14 9.98 10.81 -15.03
N ASP A 15 10.09 12.12 -15.24
CA ASP A 15 9.11 13.07 -14.72
C ASP A 15 7.75 12.95 -15.45
N TYR A 16 7.79 12.77 -16.77
CA TYR A 16 6.58 12.54 -17.57
C TYR A 16 5.97 11.16 -17.32
N LEU A 17 6.80 10.15 -17.01
CA LEU A 17 6.33 8.82 -16.63
C LEU A 17 5.48 8.89 -15.35
N ALA A 18 5.95 9.64 -14.34
CA ALA A 18 5.21 9.84 -13.09
C ALA A 18 3.84 10.52 -13.35
N ILE A 19 3.83 11.63 -14.10
CA ILE A 19 2.59 12.35 -14.43
C ILE A 19 1.64 11.46 -15.25
N ALA A 20 2.15 10.73 -16.23
CA ALA A 20 1.34 9.84 -17.08
C ALA A 20 0.71 8.70 -16.28
N THR A 21 1.46 8.06 -15.35
CA THR A 21 0.92 6.97 -14.54
C THR A 21 -0.16 7.44 -13.56
N ILE A 22 -0.03 8.64 -12.99
CA ILE A 22 -1.09 9.26 -12.18
C ILE A 22 -2.33 9.52 -13.04
N GLY A 23 -2.20 10.15 -14.20
CA GLY A 23 -3.32 10.41 -15.10
C GLY A 23 -4.03 9.13 -15.55
N ILE A 24 -3.28 8.10 -15.91
CA ILE A 24 -3.83 6.80 -16.28
C ILE A 24 -4.55 6.14 -15.11
N SER A 25 -4.03 6.26 -13.88
CA SER A 25 -4.72 5.72 -12.69
C SER A 25 -6.09 6.38 -12.47
N GLU A 26 -6.22 7.68 -12.72
CA GLU A 26 -7.49 8.39 -12.62
C GLU A 26 -8.44 8.06 -13.77
N ILE A 27 -7.93 7.85 -15.00
CA ILE A 27 -8.73 7.34 -16.11
C ILE A 27 -9.26 5.94 -15.78
N VAL A 28 -8.42 5.04 -15.27
CA VAL A 28 -8.84 3.68 -14.87
C VAL A 28 -9.89 3.74 -13.77
N ARG A 29 -9.72 4.59 -12.76
CA ARG A 29 -10.72 4.81 -11.71
C ARG A 29 -12.03 5.33 -12.27
N ALA A 30 -12.00 6.34 -13.13
CA ALA A 30 -13.17 6.90 -13.76
C ALA A 30 -13.91 5.85 -14.62
N LEU A 31 -13.17 5.04 -15.37
CA LEU A 31 -13.73 3.90 -16.10
C LEU A 31 -14.40 2.91 -15.15
N LEU A 32 -13.73 2.48 -14.08
CA LEU A 32 -14.30 1.56 -13.09
C LEU A 32 -15.55 2.13 -12.40
N LYS A 33 -15.66 3.46 -12.22
CA LYS A 33 -16.87 4.09 -11.67
C LYS A 33 -18.04 4.15 -12.64
N ASN A 34 -17.80 4.04 -13.95
CA ASN A 34 -18.84 4.10 -14.99
C ASN A 34 -19.15 2.73 -15.61
N MET A 35 -18.45 1.67 -15.20
CA MET A 35 -18.62 0.31 -15.73
C MET A 35 -19.64 -0.49 -14.92
N ASP A 36 -20.92 -0.20 -15.10
CA ASP A 36 -22.03 -0.84 -14.37
C ASP A 36 -22.01 -2.38 -14.45
N TRP A 37 -21.65 -2.93 -15.61
CA TRP A 37 -21.62 -4.37 -15.84
C TRP A 37 -20.51 -5.10 -15.08
N LEU A 38 -19.42 -4.42 -14.71
CA LEU A 38 -18.25 -5.05 -14.08
C LEU A 38 -18.16 -4.72 -12.58
N THR A 39 -18.40 -3.46 -12.22
CA THR A 39 -18.18 -2.94 -10.87
C THR A 39 -19.46 -2.46 -10.20
N ARG A 40 -20.60 -2.54 -10.89
CA ARG A 40 -21.85 -1.87 -10.50
C ARG A 40 -21.76 -0.34 -10.44
N GLY A 41 -20.75 0.24 -11.12
CA GLY A 41 -20.62 1.68 -11.30
C GLY A 41 -20.36 2.41 -9.98
N THR A 42 -21.33 3.22 -9.55
CA THR A 42 -21.31 3.90 -8.24
C THR A 42 -21.92 3.07 -7.11
N LEU A 43 -22.60 1.96 -7.43
CA LEU A 43 -23.11 1.03 -6.44
C LEU A 43 -21.98 0.15 -5.92
N THR A 44 -22.05 -0.19 -4.64
CA THR A 44 -21.06 -1.05 -4.01
C THR A 44 -21.31 -2.53 -4.37
N VAL A 45 -20.23 -3.30 -4.51
CA VAL A 45 -20.31 -4.76 -4.61
C VAL A 45 -20.12 -5.32 -3.20
N SER A 46 -21.18 -5.89 -2.64
CA SER A 46 -21.21 -6.47 -1.29
C SER A 46 -22.25 -7.60 -1.20
N PRO A 47 -21.99 -8.68 -0.45
CA PRO A 47 -20.72 -9.00 0.20
C PRO A 47 -19.72 -9.62 -0.79
N MET A 48 -18.44 -9.30 -0.64
CA MET A 48 -17.36 -10.04 -1.30
C MET A 48 -17.11 -11.38 -0.60
N PRO A 49 -16.87 -12.48 -1.34
CA PRO A 49 -16.58 -13.78 -0.75
C PRO A 49 -15.38 -13.73 0.19
N TRP A 50 -15.53 -14.25 1.41
CA TRP A 50 -14.45 -14.37 2.39
C TRP A 50 -13.80 -15.77 2.28
N PRO A 51 -12.47 -15.89 2.34
CA PRO A 51 -11.78 -17.16 2.10
C PRO A 51 -11.81 -18.13 3.29
N VAL A 52 -12.32 -17.71 4.44
CA VAL A 52 -12.49 -18.54 5.64
C VAL A 52 -13.91 -18.38 6.17
N ASP A 53 -14.30 -19.19 7.15
CA ASP A 53 -15.62 -19.09 7.76
C ASP A 53 -15.84 -17.71 8.39
N LEU A 54 -17.03 -17.16 8.17
CA LEU A 54 -17.43 -15.89 8.73
C LEU A 54 -17.68 -16.04 10.25
N PRO A 55 -17.52 -14.97 11.05
CA PRO A 55 -17.84 -15.02 12.47
C PRO A 55 -19.27 -15.51 12.74
N GLN A 56 -20.21 -15.19 11.85
CA GLN A 56 -21.60 -15.63 11.94
C GLN A 56 -21.76 -17.14 11.73
N GLU A 57 -20.98 -17.73 10.82
CA GLU A 57 -20.97 -19.17 10.55
C GLU A 57 -20.35 -19.93 11.71
N LEU A 58 -19.24 -19.43 12.27
CA LEU A 58 -18.64 -20.04 13.47
C LEU A 58 -19.58 -19.99 14.70
N GLN A 59 -20.40 -18.95 14.80
CA GLN A 59 -21.43 -18.86 15.84
C GLN A 59 -22.53 -19.91 15.68
N THR A 60 -22.95 -20.25 14.45
CA THR A 60 -23.92 -21.33 14.23
C THR A 60 -23.33 -22.71 14.56
N HIS A 61 -22.01 -22.86 14.52
CA HIS A 61 -21.28 -24.03 15.01
C HIS A 61 -21.07 -24.06 16.54
N GLY A 62 -21.63 -23.10 17.29
CA GLY A 62 -21.61 -23.08 18.75
C GLY A 62 -20.38 -22.41 19.36
N VAL A 63 -19.58 -21.68 18.58
CA VAL A 63 -18.43 -20.92 19.08
C VAL A 63 -18.91 -19.59 19.69
N ALA A 64 -18.33 -19.20 20.83
CA ALA A 64 -18.66 -17.95 21.51
C ALA A 64 -18.39 -16.73 20.61
N ILE A 65 -19.19 -15.67 20.74
CA ILE A 65 -19.15 -14.49 19.86
C ILE A 65 -17.73 -13.93 19.71
N ASN A 66 -17.03 -13.71 20.83
CA ASN A 66 -15.68 -13.15 20.84
C ASN A 66 -14.68 -14.07 20.12
N ASP A 67 -14.76 -15.37 20.38
CA ASP A 67 -13.84 -16.36 19.82
C ASP A 67 -14.06 -16.52 18.32
N SER A 68 -15.32 -16.48 17.85
CA SER A 68 -15.66 -16.52 16.42
C SER A 68 -15.06 -15.35 15.65
N PHE A 69 -15.10 -14.13 16.20
CA PHE A 69 -14.48 -12.97 15.56
C PHE A 69 -12.95 -13.10 15.47
N VAL A 70 -12.32 -13.55 16.56
CA VAL A 70 -10.87 -13.72 16.61
C VAL A 70 -10.42 -14.84 15.65
N GLN A 71 -11.10 -15.98 15.65
CA GLN A 71 -10.78 -17.12 14.80
C GLN A 71 -10.90 -16.79 13.30
N ALA A 72 -11.99 -16.16 12.87
CA ALA A 72 -12.15 -15.75 11.47
C ALA A 72 -11.06 -14.76 11.01
N ARG A 73 -10.70 -13.79 11.87
CA ARG A 73 -9.64 -12.82 11.57
C ARG A 73 -8.26 -13.47 11.55
N LEU A 74 -7.99 -14.41 12.44
CA LEU A 74 -6.74 -15.18 12.47
C LEU A 74 -6.62 -16.11 11.26
N GLY A 75 -7.71 -16.76 10.84
CA GLY A 75 -7.73 -17.59 9.64
C GLY A 75 -7.42 -16.77 8.39
N PHE A 76 -8.04 -15.59 8.25
CA PHE A 76 -7.72 -14.66 7.17
C PHE A 76 -6.26 -14.19 7.22
N LEU A 77 -5.78 -13.81 8.40
CA LEU A 77 -4.39 -13.40 8.61
C LEU A 77 -3.41 -14.52 8.20
N ALA A 78 -3.69 -15.76 8.55
CA ALA A 78 -2.86 -16.90 8.19
C ALA A 78 -2.73 -17.06 6.67
N ILE A 79 -3.85 -16.97 5.93
CA ILE A 79 -3.84 -17.00 4.47
C ILE A 79 -3.02 -15.84 3.89
N VAL A 80 -3.23 -14.62 4.40
CA VAL A 80 -2.48 -13.43 3.94
C VAL A 80 -0.99 -13.58 4.21
N VAL A 81 -0.60 -14.04 5.39
CA VAL A 81 0.80 -14.29 5.76
C VAL A 81 1.43 -15.31 4.81
N VAL A 82 0.72 -16.39 4.46
CA VAL A 82 1.19 -17.38 3.49
C VAL A 82 1.37 -16.75 2.11
N ILE A 83 0.41 -15.98 1.60
CA ILE A 83 0.50 -15.31 0.31
C ILE A 83 1.68 -14.32 0.29
N VAL A 84 1.84 -13.52 1.34
CA VAL A 84 2.94 -12.56 1.48
C VAL A 84 4.27 -13.29 1.58
N ALA A 85 4.36 -14.39 2.33
CA ALA A 85 5.59 -15.19 2.45
C ALA A 85 5.99 -15.80 1.10
N ILE A 86 5.04 -16.34 0.33
CA ILE A 86 5.27 -16.86 -1.03
C ILE A 86 5.74 -15.72 -1.94
N ALA A 87 5.04 -14.59 -1.97
CA ALA A 87 5.40 -13.44 -2.78
C ALA A 87 6.81 -12.92 -2.41
N PHE A 88 7.09 -12.77 -1.13
CA PHE A 88 8.40 -12.33 -0.62
C PHE A 88 9.51 -13.30 -1.02
N PHE A 89 9.29 -14.61 -0.86
CA PHE A 89 10.24 -15.64 -1.28
C PHE A 89 10.52 -15.57 -2.80
N LEU A 90 9.49 -15.43 -3.63
CA LEU A 90 9.63 -15.33 -5.08
C LEU A 90 10.39 -14.06 -5.49
N VAL A 91 10.06 -12.92 -4.89
CA VAL A 91 10.77 -11.64 -5.14
C VAL A 91 12.22 -11.74 -4.68
N GLN A 92 12.50 -12.33 -3.52
CA GLN A 92 13.86 -12.49 -3.01
C GLN A 92 14.69 -13.41 -3.92
N ARG A 93 14.11 -14.51 -4.39
CA ARG A 93 14.72 -15.42 -5.35
C ARG A 93 15.01 -14.71 -6.69
N ALA A 94 14.06 -13.92 -7.20
CA ALA A 94 14.22 -13.15 -8.43
C ALA A 94 15.32 -12.07 -8.29
N TYR A 95 15.39 -11.40 -7.14
CA TYR A 95 16.39 -10.37 -6.84
C TYR A 95 17.82 -10.93 -6.77
N GLY A 96 18.00 -12.11 -6.16
CA GLY A 96 19.29 -12.80 -6.10
C GLY A 96 19.71 -13.46 -7.43
N GLY A 97 18.74 -13.79 -8.28
CA GLY A 97 18.95 -14.46 -9.57
C GLY A 97 19.63 -13.60 -10.64
N PRO A 98 19.96 -14.19 -11.80
CA PRO A 98 20.56 -13.48 -12.93
C PRO A 98 19.71 -12.29 -13.41
N TRP A 99 18.38 -12.43 -13.37
CA TRP A 99 17.44 -11.39 -13.73
C TRP A 99 17.56 -10.17 -12.81
N GLY A 100 17.58 -10.35 -11.49
CA GLY A 100 17.75 -9.27 -10.53
C GLY A 100 19.12 -8.59 -10.59
N ARG A 101 20.20 -9.34 -10.90
CA ARG A 101 21.53 -8.75 -11.15
C ARG A 101 21.54 -7.85 -12.39
N MET A 102 20.89 -8.29 -13.48
CA MET A 102 20.72 -7.48 -14.69
C MET A 102 19.85 -6.24 -14.46
N MET A 103 18.79 -6.33 -13.64
CA MET A 103 18.00 -5.15 -13.27
C MET A 103 18.85 -4.12 -12.53
N ARG A 104 19.72 -4.55 -11.62
CA ARG A 104 20.64 -3.65 -10.91
C ARG A 104 21.63 -2.97 -11.85
N SER A 105 22.20 -3.68 -12.83
CA SER A 105 23.06 -3.02 -13.83
C SER A 105 22.32 -1.98 -14.67
N ILE A 106 21.04 -2.23 -15.00
CA ILE A 106 20.19 -1.26 -15.71
C ILE A 106 19.92 -0.04 -14.83
N ARG A 107 19.66 -0.25 -13.54
CA ARG A 107 19.45 0.83 -12.55
C ARG A 107 20.70 1.70 -12.39
N ASP A 108 21.88 1.08 -12.34
CA ASP A 108 23.13 1.79 -12.11
C ASP A 108 23.58 2.60 -13.34
N ASN A 109 23.45 2.04 -14.56
CA ASN A 109 23.68 2.79 -15.79
C ASN A 109 22.91 2.22 -16.99
N HIS A 110 21.80 2.89 -17.35
CA HIS A 110 20.93 2.50 -18.46
C HIS A 110 21.62 2.56 -19.83
N ILE A 111 22.50 3.54 -20.06
CA ILE A 111 23.21 3.71 -21.34
C ILE A 111 24.23 2.58 -21.50
N ALA A 112 25.03 2.31 -20.47
CA ALA A 112 26.01 1.23 -20.50
C ALA A 112 25.34 -0.14 -20.68
N ALA A 113 24.25 -0.41 -19.96
CA ALA A 113 23.51 -1.66 -20.12
C ALA A 113 22.94 -1.82 -21.55
N ALA A 114 22.45 -0.75 -22.16
CA ALA A 114 21.97 -0.76 -23.54
C ALA A 114 23.10 -1.00 -24.55
N SER A 115 24.26 -0.38 -24.36
CA SER A 115 25.45 -0.58 -25.22
C SER A 115 25.99 -2.01 -25.16
N MET A 116 25.77 -2.72 -24.04
CA MET A 116 26.10 -4.15 -23.89
C MET A 116 25.03 -5.08 -24.49
N GLY A 117 24.12 -4.56 -25.33
CA GLY A 117 23.11 -5.33 -26.05
C GLY A 117 21.90 -5.76 -25.20
N LYS A 118 21.70 -5.20 -24.00
CA LYS A 118 20.52 -5.51 -23.18
C LYS A 118 19.33 -4.64 -23.60
N ASN A 119 18.18 -5.28 -23.84
CA ASN A 119 16.94 -4.56 -24.12
C ASN A 119 16.34 -3.95 -22.84
N VAL A 120 16.76 -2.73 -22.50
CA VAL A 120 16.33 -2.01 -21.29
C VAL A 120 14.81 -1.84 -21.22
N LYS A 121 14.17 -1.44 -22.33
CA LYS A 121 12.71 -1.19 -22.37
C LYS A 121 11.90 -2.46 -22.08
N GLN A 122 12.30 -3.59 -22.66
CA GLN A 122 11.62 -4.86 -22.42
C GLN A 122 11.76 -5.30 -20.96
N ARG A 123 12.94 -5.11 -20.35
CA ARG A 123 13.17 -5.42 -18.94
C ARG A 123 12.40 -4.52 -17.98
N GLN A 124 12.28 -3.23 -18.30
CA GLN A 124 11.42 -2.31 -17.57
C GLN A 124 9.93 -2.69 -17.69
N LEU A 125 9.51 -3.22 -18.84
CA LEU A 125 8.14 -3.71 -19.03
C LEU A 125 7.86 -4.96 -18.20
N GLU A 126 8.82 -5.91 -18.17
CA GLU A 126 8.72 -7.10 -17.32
C GLU A 126 8.55 -6.72 -15.84
N ILE A 127 9.40 -5.84 -15.29
CA ILE A 127 9.30 -5.44 -13.88
C ILE A 127 8.02 -4.65 -13.59
N PHE A 128 7.56 -3.82 -14.53
CA PHE A 128 6.30 -3.09 -14.41
C PHE A 128 5.10 -4.04 -14.33
N VAL A 129 5.07 -5.06 -15.20
CA VAL A 129 4.01 -6.08 -15.19
C VAL A 129 4.07 -6.92 -13.92
N LEU A 130 5.24 -7.40 -13.50
CA LEU A 130 5.40 -8.20 -12.28
C LEU A 130 4.99 -7.41 -11.03
N GLY A 131 5.40 -6.15 -10.92
CA GLY A 131 4.97 -5.28 -9.82
C GLY A 131 3.46 -5.07 -9.81
N SER A 132 2.84 -4.88 -10.99
CA SER A 132 1.39 -4.71 -11.11
C SER A 132 0.61 -5.97 -10.70
N VAL A 133 1.15 -7.16 -10.96
CA VAL A 133 0.55 -8.44 -10.52
C VAL A 133 0.51 -8.50 -8.99
N LEU A 134 1.63 -8.18 -8.33
CA LEU A 134 1.70 -8.16 -6.86
C LEU A 134 0.77 -7.10 -6.27
N MET A 135 0.71 -5.91 -6.87
CA MET A 135 -0.24 -4.85 -6.48
C MET A 135 -1.70 -5.30 -6.64
N GLY A 136 -2.02 -6.03 -7.72
CA GLY A 136 -3.35 -6.58 -7.96
C GLY A 136 -3.77 -7.61 -6.90
N ILE A 137 -2.84 -8.49 -6.50
CA ILE A 137 -3.07 -9.44 -5.39
C ILE A 137 -3.33 -8.69 -4.09
N GLY A 138 -2.53 -7.66 -3.77
CA GLY A 138 -2.73 -6.82 -2.59
C GLY A 138 -4.09 -6.10 -2.59
N GLY A 139 -4.51 -5.58 -3.74
CA GLY A 139 -5.83 -4.97 -3.90
C GLY A 139 -6.98 -5.96 -3.71
N ALA A 140 -6.84 -7.19 -4.25
CA ALA A 140 -7.83 -8.24 -4.04
C ALA A 140 -7.96 -8.60 -2.55
N ILE A 141 -6.84 -8.76 -1.84
CA ILE A 141 -6.83 -9.01 -0.40
C ILE A 141 -7.54 -7.88 0.36
N LEU A 142 -7.28 -6.62 0.00
CA LEU A 142 -7.90 -5.45 0.65
C LEU A 142 -9.41 -5.41 0.46
N VAL A 143 -9.89 -5.64 -0.77
CA VAL A 143 -11.33 -5.68 -1.09
C VAL A 143 -12.02 -6.81 -0.36
N THR A 144 -11.41 -8.01 -0.40
CA THR A 144 -11.92 -9.16 0.33
C THR A 144 -11.98 -8.87 1.82
N PHE A 145 -10.92 -8.29 2.41
CA PHE A 145 -10.87 -7.92 3.83
C PHE A 145 -11.95 -6.92 4.26
N GLY A 146 -12.33 -6.01 3.35
CA GLY A 146 -13.40 -5.05 3.60
C GLY A 146 -14.81 -5.60 3.36
N GLN A 147 -14.94 -6.78 2.73
CA GLN A 147 -16.19 -7.39 2.24
C GLN A 147 -17.02 -6.52 1.28
N ILE A 148 -16.50 -5.35 0.92
CA ILE A 148 -17.20 -4.33 0.14
C ILE A 148 -16.19 -3.77 -0.84
N TYR A 149 -16.57 -3.77 -2.11
CA TYR A 149 -15.87 -3.03 -3.13
C TYR A 149 -16.65 -1.76 -3.46
N ASP A 150 -16.03 -0.62 -3.19
CA ASP A 150 -16.50 0.71 -3.59
C ASP A 150 -15.41 1.40 -4.45
N PRO A 151 -15.62 1.60 -5.76
CA PRO A 151 -14.71 2.37 -6.61
C PRO A 151 -14.47 3.82 -6.14
N GLY A 152 -15.41 4.39 -5.39
CA GLY A 152 -15.34 5.72 -4.78
C GLY A 152 -14.25 5.85 -3.72
N SER A 153 -14.06 4.80 -2.92
CA SER A 153 -13.17 4.79 -1.74
C SER A 153 -11.67 4.88 -2.07
N TYR A 154 -11.25 4.49 -3.27
CA TYR A 154 -9.84 4.31 -3.64
C TYR A 154 -9.06 5.61 -3.93
N GLN A 155 -9.45 6.75 -3.38
CA GLN A 155 -8.86 8.06 -3.70
C GLN A 155 -7.31 8.06 -3.55
N PRO A 156 -6.56 8.68 -4.49
CA PRO A 156 -5.09 8.64 -4.48
C PRO A 156 -4.45 9.11 -3.19
N ILE A 157 -5.03 10.15 -2.56
CA ILE A 157 -4.53 10.77 -1.33
C ILE A 157 -4.47 9.76 -0.17
N ASN A 158 -5.43 8.84 -0.11
CA ASN A 158 -5.54 7.88 0.99
C ASN A 158 -4.73 6.60 0.74
N HIS A 159 -4.51 6.21 -0.52
CA HIS A 159 -3.90 4.93 -0.87
C HIS A 159 -2.51 5.09 -1.51
N THR A 160 -2.42 5.74 -2.67
CA THR A 160 -1.18 5.82 -3.46
C THR A 160 -0.07 6.53 -2.70
N PHE A 161 -0.36 7.70 -2.11
CA PHE A 161 0.64 8.46 -1.37
C PHE A 161 1.10 7.68 -0.12
N LEU A 162 0.17 7.07 0.61
CA LEU A 162 0.49 6.28 1.80
C LEU A 162 1.44 5.12 1.45
N LEU A 163 1.22 4.42 0.33
CA LEU A 163 2.14 3.38 -0.16
C LEU A 163 3.53 3.93 -0.53
N TRP A 164 3.60 5.13 -1.10
CA TRP A 164 4.90 5.78 -1.37
C TRP A 164 5.64 6.10 -0.08
N VAL A 165 4.93 6.58 0.95
CA VAL A 165 5.53 6.83 2.28
C VAL A 165 6.10 5.54 2.86
N MET A 166 5.35 4.44 2.82
CA MET A 166 5.81 3.13 3.28
C MET A 166 7.15 2.75 2.64
N ILE A 167 7.28 2.93 1.33
CA ILE A 167 8.50 2.58 0.58
C ILE A 167 9.65 3.56 0.85
N ILE A 168 9.37 4.86 0.91
CA ILE A 168 10.38 5.89 1.16
C ILE A 168 10.97 5.73 2.56
N VAL A 169 10.12 5.56 3.58
CA VAL A 169 10.56 5.35 4.96
C VAL A 169 11.24 4.00 5.12
N GLY A 170 10.73 2.94 4.47
CA GLY A 170 11.31 1.61 4.52
C GLY A 170 12.67 1.50 3.81
N GLY A 171 12.81 2.12 2.64
CA GLY A 171 13.96 2.05 1.75
C GLY A 171 13.64 1.29 0.46
N ALA A 172 13.65 2.00 -0.68
CA ALA A 172 13.26 1.45 -1.99
C ALA A 172 14.23 0.40 -2.58
N GLY A 173 15.44 0.26 -2.03
CA GLY A 173 16.48 -0.65 -2.54
C GLY A 173 16.54 -2.02 -1.87
N ASN A 174 15.70 -2.28 -0.86
CA ASN A 174 15.72 -3.53 -0.09
C ASN A 174 14.30 -4.04 0.19
N ASN A 175 14.04 -5.31 -0.12
CA ASN A 175 12.74 -5.95 0.12
C ASN A 175 12.35 -5.95 1.60
N TRP A 176 13.32 -6.16 2.51
CA TRP A 176 13.08 -6.08 3.95
C TRP A 176 12.71 -4.67 4.41
N GLY A 177 13.34 -3.66 3.81
CA GLY A 177 12.99 -2.25 4.03
C GLY A 177 11.55 -1.96 3.63
N ALA A 178 11.11 -2.45 2.46
CA ALA A 178 9.73 -2.28 2.01
C ALA A 178 8.70 -2.90 2.96
N VAL A 179 8.94 -4.13 3.45
CA VAL A 179 8.04 -4.80 4.42
C VAL A 179 8.01 -4.06 5.76
N PHE A 180 9.18 -3.69 6.28
CA PHE A 180 9.29 -2.97 7.54
C PHE A 180 8.64 -1.58 7.46
N GLY A 181 8.87 -0.85 6.37
CA GLY A 181 8.27 0.46 6.13
C GLY A 181 6.74 0.38 6.00
N ALA A 182 6.22 -0.65 5.32
CA ALA A 182 4.79 -0.91 5.25
C ALA A 182 4.19 -1.14 6.64
N LEU A 183 4.81 -2.01 7.45
CA LEU A 183 4.33 -2.33 8.79
C LEU A 183 4.42 -1.12 9.74
N LEU A 184 5.56 -0.42 9.75
CA LEU A 184 5.78 0.74 10.62
C LEU A 184 4.79 1.87 10.32
N ILE A 185 4.65 2.24 9.05
CA ILE A 185 3.76 3.34 8.66
C ILE A 185 2.30 2.95 8.85
N TYR A 186 1.93 1.70 8.62
CA TYR A 186 0.57 1.24 8.89
C TYR A 186 0.25 1.27 10.39
N ILE A 187 1.18 0.84 11.25
CA ILE A 187 1.02 0.93 12.71
C ILE A 187 0.91 2.40 13.13
N ALA A 188 1.76 3.27 12.60
CA ALA A 188 1.70 4.71 12.88
C ALA A 188 0.34 5.30 12.45
N TRP A 189 -0.18 4.89 11.29
CA TRP A 189 -1.49 5.30 10.79
C TRP A 189 -2.63 4.78 11.68
N MET A 190 -2.56 3.53 12.14
CA MET A 190 -3.57 2.91 13.00
C MET A 190 -3.58 3.53 14.41
N ILE A 191 -2.42 3.79 15.00
CA ILE A 191 -2.27 4.41 16.33
C ILE A 191 -2.60 5.91 16.29
N SER A 192 -2.45 6.56 15.13
CA SER A 192 -2.74 7.99 14.98
C SER A 192 -4.17 8.35 15.39
N ASP A 193 -5.15 7.47 15.18
CA ASP A 193 -6.55 7.74 15.52
C ASP A 193 -6.82 7.79 17.03
N PRO A 194 -6.53 6.73 17.81
CA PRO A 194 -6.74 6.77 19.26
C PRO A 194 -5.87 7.84 19.93
N VAL A 195 -4.65 8.09 19.42
CA VAL A 195 -3.79 9.16 19.95
C VAL A 195 -4.40 10.53 19.69
N ALA A 196 -4.89 10.80 18.49
CA ALA A 196 -5.55 12.07 18.19
C ALA A 196 -6.82 12.26 19.03
N GLN A 197 -7.63 11.21 19.20
CA GLN A 197 -8.80 11.25 20.08
C GLN A 197 -8.41 11.55 21.53
N ALA A 198 -7.37 10.90 22.06
CA ALA A 198 -6.88 11.14 23.42
C ALA A 198 -6.42 12.59 23.61
N ILE A 199 -5.67 13.13 22.66
CA ILE A 199 -5.21 14.54 22.67
C ILE A 199 -6.41 15.49 22.66
N PHE A 200 -7.34 15.32 21.74
CA PHE A 200 -8.52 16.19 21.65
C PHE A 200 -9.44 16.08 22.85
N ASN A 201 -9.60 14.88 23.43
CA ASN A 201 -10.37 14.71 24.67
C ASN A 201 -9.71 15.46 25.83
N THR A 202 -8.38 15.38 25.95
CA THR A 202 -7.62 16.10 26.99
C THR A 202 -7.75 17.61 26.81
N ILE A 203 -7.61 18.11 25.57
CA ILE A 203 -7.78 19.53 25.27
C ILE A 203 -9.22 19.97 25.53
N SER A 204 -10.23 19.17 25.14
CA SER A 204 -11.64 19.49 25.34
C SER A 204 -12.01 19.56 26.83
N GLN A 205 -11.45 18.69 27.66
CA GLN A 205 -11.59 18.76 29.12
C GLN A 205 -11.00 20.08 29.64
N TRP A 206 -9.77 20.40 29.25
CA TRP A 206 -9.10 21.63 29.66
C TRP A 206 -9.83 22.91 29.21
N THR A 207 -10.36 22.95 28.00
CA THR A 207 -11.13 24.11 27.51
C THR A 207 -12.49 24.24 28.18
N THR A 208 -13.11 23.12 28.57
CA THR A 208 -14.35 23.13 29.34
C THR A 208 -14.10 23.66 30.75
N ASP A 209 -13.00 23.25 31.39
CA ASP A 209 -12.59 23.73 32.72
C ASP A 209 -12.28 25.24 32.71
N LEU A 210 -11.77 25.76 31.59
CA LEU A 210 -11.54 27.20 31.37
C LEU A 210 -12.79 27.98 30.93
N GLY A 211 -13.94 27.32 30.77
CA GLY A 211 -15.20 27.94 30.37
C GLY A 211 -15.30 28.30 28.88
N TRP A 212 -14.37 27.83 28.05
CA TRP A 212 -14.35 28.07 26.59
C TRP A 212 -15.18 27.06 25.79
N GLY A 213 -15.75 26.06 26.48
CA GLY A 213 -16.62 25.03 25.91
C GLY A 213 -15.87 23.80 25.39
N ALA A 214 -16.63 22.73 25.18
CA ALA A 214 -16.11 21.47 24.65
C ALA A 214 -15.91 21.55 23.14
N ILE A 215 -14.86 20.89 22.65
CA ILE A 215 -14.63 20.77 21.21
C ILE A 215 -15.70 19.83 20.62
N PRO A 216 -16.53 20.29 19.67
CA PRO A 216 -17.52 19.43 19.03
C PRO A 216 -16.85 18.47 18.03
N GLU A 217 -17.42 17.29 17.87
CA GLU A 217 -17.06 16.32 16.83
C GLU A 217 -15.59 15.83 16.89
N ILE A 218 -15.07 15.58 18.09
CA ILE A 218 -13.69 15.11 18.31
C ILE A 218 -13.34 13.91 17.43
N GLN A 219 -14.27 12.95 17.26
CA GLN A 219 -14.04 11.75 16.46
C GLN A 219 -13.79 12.05 14.98
N SER A 220 -14.57 12.97 14.39
CA SER A 220 -14.38 13.39 12.99
C SER A 220 -13.06 14.14 12.80
N ARG A 221 -12.75 15.06 13.71
CA ARG A 221 -11.49 15.84 13.70
C ARG A 221 -10.25 14.97 13.91
N ALA A 222 -10.34 13.98 14.80
CA ALA A 222 -9.27 13.00 15.04
C ALA A 222 -8.98 12.14 13.81
N SER A 223 -10.01 11.71 13.09
CA SER A 223 -9.83 10.96 11.83
C SER A 223 -9.13 11.79 10.75
N GLN A 224 -9.44 13.10 10.66
CA GLN A 224 -8.78 14.01 9.70
C GLN A 224 -7.31 14.30 10.08
N MET A 225 -6.97 14.31 11.38
CA MET A 225 -5.60 14.50 11.86
C MET A 225 -4.63 13.41 11.40
N ARG A 226 -5.11 12.23 10.96
CA ARG A 226 -4.26 11.16 10.43
C ARG A 226 -3.37 11.63 9.27
N VAL A 227 -3.90 12.49 8.40
CA VAL A 227 -3.15 13.03 7.26
C VAL A 227 -2.01 13.95 7.73
N LEU A 228 -2.25 14.74 8.78
CA LEU A 228 -1.22 15.59 9.39
C LEU A 228 -0.12 14.74 10.03
N VAL A 229 -0.49 13.69 10.77
CA VAL A 229 0.48 12.76 11.37
C VAL A 229 1.33 12.09 10.29
N LEU A 230 0.72 11.65 9.18
CA LEU A 230 1.47 11.13 8.03
C LEU A 230 2.45 12.16 7.48
N GLY A 231 2.03 13.41 7.26
CA GLY A 231 2.90 14.50 6.79
C GLY A 231 4.12 14.73 7.70
N VAL A 232 3.89 14.73 9.01
CA VAL A 232 4.96 14.85 10.01
C VAL A 232 5.91 13.65 9.97
N VAL A 233 5.37 12.43 9.94
CA VAL A 233 6.17 11.19 9.86
C VAL A 233 7.03 11.17 8.61
N ILE A 234 6.49 11.57 7.46
CA ILE A 234 7.25 11.69 6.20
C ILE A 234 8.38 12.72 6.35
N THR A 235 8.08 13.89 6.90
CA THR A 235 9.06 14.97 7.04
C THR A 235 10.21 14.53 7.93
N ILE A 236 9.91 13.84 9.04
CA ILE A 236 10.90 13.27 9.94
C ILE A 236 11.71 12.18 9.23
N ALA A 237 11.03 11.25 8.54
CA ALA A 237 11.71 10.16 7.85
C ALA A 237 12.64 10.67 6.74
N LEU A 238 12.20 11.65 5.94
CA LEU A 238 13.03 12.28 4.91
C LEU A 238 14.22 13.06 5.51
N ARG A 239 14.02 13.69 6.67
CA ARG A 239 15.08 14.47 7.34
C ARG A 239 16.15 13.56 7.95
N PHE A 240 15.76 12.47 8.60
CA PHE A 240 16.69 11.65 9.40
C PHE A 240 17.11 10.33 8.73
N ALA A 241 16.32 9.83 7.76
CA ALA A 241 16.57 8.57 7.06
C ALA A 241 16.40 8.73 5.54
N PRO A 242 17.21 9.56 4.84
CA PRO A 242 17.05 9.86 3.42
C PRO A 242 17.26 8.65 2.47
N ARG A 243 17.85 7.55 2.97
CA ARG A 243 18.00 6.28 2.24
C ARG A 243 16.99 5.21 2.68
N GLY A 244 16.01 5.59 3.49
CA GLY A 244 15.15 4.68 4.24
C GLY A 244 15.82 4.18 5.52
N LEU A 245 15.00 3.59 6.41
CA LEU A 245 15.44 3.03 7.69
C LEU A 245 16.29 1.76 7.52
N ILE A 246 16.04 0.98 6.46
CA ILE A 246 16.82 -0.23 6.15
C ILE A 246 17.38 -0.10 4.72
N PRO A 247 18.52 0.60 4.54
CA PRO A 247 19.07 0.86 3.22
C PRO A 247 19.61 -0.41 2.54
N GLU A 248 19.74 -0.35 1.22
CA GLU A 248 20.35 -1.42 0.43
C GLU A 248 21.84 -1.59 0.78
N MET A 249 22.24 -2.82 1.10
CA MET A 249 23.65 -3.16 1.28
C MET A 249 24.34 -3.28 -0.09
N VAL A 250 25.11 -2.26 -0.46
CA VAL A 250 25.98 -2.33 -1.64
C VAL A 250 27.18 -3.22 -1.29
N ARG A 251 27.13 -4.51 -1.64
CA ARG A 251 28.32 -5.37 -1.61
C ARG A 251 29.28 -4.89 -2.69
N ARG A 252 30.28 -4.11 -2.28
CA ARG A 252 31.47 -3.86 -3.11
C ARG A 252 32.29 -5.14 -3.12
N SER A 253 32.54 -5.69 -4.31
CA SER A 253 33.56 -6.73 -4.47
C SER A 253 34.91 -6.16 -4.00
N PRO A 254 35.71 -6.91 -3.25
CA PRO A 254 37.08 -6.53 -2.92
C PRO A 254 37.96 -6.40 -4.16
#